data_AF-A0A2V5PJU3-F1
#
_entry.id   AF-A0A2V5PJU3-F1
#
_cell.length_a   1.000
_cell.length_b   1.000
_cell.length_c   1.000
_cell.angle_alpha   90.00
_cell.angle_beta   90.00
_cell.angle_gamma   90.00
#
_symmetry.space_group_name_H-M   'P 1'
#
loop_
_entity.id
_entity.type
_entity.pdbx_description
1 polymer ?
#
loop_
_entity_poly.entity_id
_entity_poly.type
_entity_poly.pdbx_seq_one_letter_code
_entity_poly.pdbx_strand_id
1 'polypeptide(L)'
;MRGSETSKSNAQTSEKPQASKANVPPDWLEEFEAAARRPLPLRWRYAFIHTYKPVLDDASYRAFDTMEDYRRWCEQNLPDWLGYARV
;
A
#
# COMPACT_ATOMS: atom_id res chain seq x y z
N MET A 1 22.82 -16.90 -45.28
CA MET A 1 21.52 -16.52 -44.67
C MET A 1 21.83 -16.05 -43.26
N ARG A 2 22.00 -14.73 -43.07
CA ARG A 2 20.98 -13.80 -42.53
C ARG A 2 20.45 -14.24 -41.15
N GLY A 3 20.97 -13.59 -40.12
CA GLY A 3 20.20 -12.99 -39.02
C GLY A 3 19.57 -13.93 -37.99
N SER A 4 20.02 -13.84 -36.75
CA SER A 4 19.10 -13.72 -35.62
C SER A 4 19.84 -13.04 -34.47
N GLU A 5 19.36 -11.84 -34.17
CA GLU A 5 19.86 -10.91 -33.18
C GLU A 5 19.77 -11.51 -31.78
N THR A 6 20.90 -11.57 -31.08
CA THR A 6 20.92 -11.75 -29.62
C THR A 6 20.30 -10.52 -28.99
N SER A 7 19.04 -10.67 -28.59
CA SER A 7 18.24 -9.67 -27.88
C SER A 7 18.95 -9.27 -26.58
N LYS A 8 19.31 -7.99 -26.48
CA LYS A 8 19.88 -7.40 -25.26
C LYS A 8 18.82 -7.43 -24.17
N SER A 9 19.12 -8.14 -23.09
CA SER A 9 18.41 -8.06 -21.81
C SER A 9 18.49 -6.63 -21.29
N ASN A 10 17.37 -5.90 -21.37
CA ASN A 10 17.25 -4.57 -20.78
C ASN A 10 16.82 -4.76 -19.32
N ALA A 11 17.80 -4.78 -18.41
CA ALA A 11 17.54 -4.72 -16.98
C ALA A 11 17.01 -3.31 -16.66
N GLN A 12 15.69 -3.14 -16.71
CA GLN A 12 15.01 -1.96 -16.20
C GLN A 12 15.21 -1.91 -14.68
N THR A 13 16.22 -1.15 -14.26
CA THR A 13 16.34 -0.65 -12.90
C THR A 13 15.02 0.00 -12.52
N SER A 14 14.35 -0.59 -11.54
CA SER A 14 13.12 -0.09 -10.95
C SER A 14 13.45 1.20 -10.21
N GLU A 15 13.40 2.34 -10.89
CA GLU A 15 13.43 3.64 -10.24
C GLU A 15 12.23 3.70 -9.29
N LYS A 16 12.52 3.76 -7.98
CA LYS A 16 11.48 3.98 -6.98
C LYS A 16 10.73 5.26 -7.38
N PRO A 17 9.38 5.24 -7.45
CA PRO A 17 8.64 6.46 -7.70
C PRO A 17 9.06 7.50 -6.68
N GLN A 18 9.65 8.60 -7.15
CA GLN A 18 9.98 9.73 -6.32
C GLN A 18 8.65 10.22 -5.76
N ALA A 19 8.38 9.94 -4.48
CA ALA A 19 7.19 10.44 -3.82
C ALA A 19 7.14 11.95 -4.10
N SER A 20 6.10 12.39 -4.81
CA SER A 20 5.89 13.80 -5.06
C SER A 20 6.02 14.49 -3.71
N LYS A 21 6.83 15.55 -3.63
CA LYS A 21 6.97 16.33 -2.40
C LYS A 21 5.62 16.98 -2.13
N ALA A 22 4.73 16.23 -1.48
CA ALA A 22 3.48 16.75 -0.97
C ALA A 22 3.85 17.95 -0.10
N ASN A 23 3.14 19.05 -0.30
CA ASN A 23 3.27 20.22 0.56
C ASN A 23 2.65 19.86 1.92
N VAL A 24 3.41 19.17 2.76
CA VAL A 24 2.98 18.78 4.10
C VAL A 24 2.97 20.05 4.97
N PRO A 25 1.83 20.42 5.57
CA PRO A 25 1.77 21.57 6.46
C PRO A 25 2.82 21.47 7.59
N PRO A 26 3.53 22.57 7.94
CA PRO A 26 4.54 22.57 9.00
C PRO A 26 4.02 22.00 10.32
N ASP A 27 2.80 22.38 10.72
CA ASP A 27 2.17 21.91 11.97
C ASP A 27 2.02 20.39 12.00
N TRP A 28 1.73 19.76 10.86
CA TRP A 28 1.61 18.30 10.77
C TRP A 28 2.97 17.60 10.94
N LEU A 29 4.04 18.21 10.40
CA LEU A 29 5.40 17.72 10.61
C LEU A 29 5.80 17.84 12.08
N GLU A 30 5.48 18.96 12.73
CA GLU A 30 5.76 19.16 14.16
C GLU A 30 5.03 18.14 15.04
N GLU A 31 3.75 17.87 14.75
CA GLU A 31 2.97 16.84 15.44
C GLU A 31 3.55 15.43 15.24
N PHE A 32 3.96 15.10 14.00
CA PHE A 32 4.61 13.84 13.68
C PHE A 32 5.91 13.66 14.46
N GLU A 33 6.78 14.67 14.47
CA GLU A 33 8.05 14.66 15.19
C GLU A 33 7.84 14.60 16.72
N ALA A 34 6.81 15.26 17.25
CA ALA A 34 6.43 15.15 18.65
C ALA A 34 5.96 13.74 19.00
N ALA A 35 5.18 13.08 18.13
CA ALA A 35 4.75 11.70 18.31
C ALA A 35 5.91 10.70 18.21
N ALA A 36 6.86 10.94 17.31
CA ALA A 36 8.03 10.09 17.10
C ALA A 36 8.96 10.05 18.33
N ARG A 37 9.09 11.17 19.05
CA ARG A 37 9.88 11.30 20.29
C ARG A 37 9.30 10.56 21.50
N ARG A 38 8.06 10.07 21.44
CA ARG A 38 7.43 9.35 22.55
C ARG A 38 8.22 8.09 22.91
N PRO A 39 8.40 7.76 24.19
CA PRO A 39 9.11 6.56 24.60
C PRO A 39 8.39 5.31 24.09
N LEU A 40 9.16 4.25 23.80
CA LEU A 40 8.65 3.01 23.18
C LEU A 40 7.43 2.44 23.91
N PRO A 41 7.37 2.34 25.26
CA PRO A 41 6.18 1.83 25.95
C PRO A 41 4.91 2.64 25.68
N LEU A 42 5.05 3.97 25.51
CA LEU A 42 3.93 4.85 25.22
C LEU A 42 3.45 4.67 23.77
N ARG A 43 4.40 4.50 22.84
CA ARG A 43 4.08 4.19 21.44
C ARG A 43 3.32 2.87 21.35
N TRP A 44 3.80 1.80 21.99
CA TRP A 44 3.11 0.50 22.00
C TRP A 44 1.72 0.56 22.61
N ARG A 45 1.55 1.30 23.71
CA ARG A 45 0.25 1.45 24.37
C ARG A 45 -0.83 2.04 23.46
N TYR A 46 -0.45 2.92 22.53
CA TYR A 46 -1.37 3.64 21.65
C TYR A 46 -1.18 3.35 20.16
N ALA A 47 -0.29 2.41 19.79
CA ALA A 47 -0.01 2.07 18.40
C ALA A 47 -1.13 1.23 17.78
N PHE A 48 -1.86 0.47 18.61
CA PHE A 48 -2.92 -0.39 18.14
C PHE A 48 -4.25 0.31 18.32
N ILE A 49 -4.81 0.76 17.20
CA ILE A 49 -6.21 1.11 17.09
C ILE A 49 -6.93 -0.04 16.40
N HIS A 50 -8.05 -0.47 16.98
CA HIS A 50 -8.96 -1.37 16.28
C HIS A 50 -9.80 -0.54 15.32
N THR A 51 -9.36 -0.45 14.07
CA THR A 51 -10.16 0.14 13.00
C THR A 51 -10.87 -0.98 12.26
N TYR A 52 -12.20 -0.99 12.36
CA TYR A 52 -13.03 -1.86 11.54
C TYR A 52 -12.81 -1.55 10.05
N LYS A 53 -12.45 -2.57 9.28
CA LYS A 53 -12.27 -2.53 7.83
C LYS A 53 -13.52 -3.14 7.19
N PRO A 54 -14.43 -2.31 6.65
CA PRO A 54 -15.69 -2.79 6.09
C PRO A 54 -15.45 -3.91 5.07
N VAL A 55 -16.31 -4.94 5.09
CA VAL A 55 -16.26 -6.11 4.19
C VAL A 55 -15.08 -7.06 4.45
N LEU A 56 -13.87 -6.54 4.74
CA LEU A 56 -12.71 -7.35 5.09
C LEU A 56 -12.90 -8.05 6.44
N ASP A 57 -13.34 -7.32 7.46
CA ASP A 57 -13.51 -7.85 8.81
C ASP A 57 -14.81 -8.66 8.99
N ASP A 58 -15.71 -8.65 7.98
CA ASP A 58 -17.02 -9.31 8.02
C ASP A 58 -16.96 -10.82 7.80
N ALA A 59 -15.80 -11.36 7.45
CA ALA A 59 -15.57 -12.79 7.30
C ALA A 59 -14.20 -13.17 7.88
N SER A 60 -14.12 -14.36 8.46
CA SER A 60 -12.85 -14.87 9.02
C SER A 60 -11.78 -15.10 7.97
N TYR A 61 -12.18 -15.52 6.76
CA TYR A 61 -11.29 -15.64 5.61
C TYR A 61 -12.08 -15.56 4.30
N ARG A 62 -11.36 -15.25 3.22
CA ARG A 62 -11.84 -15.36 1.83
C ARG A 62 -10.70 -15.93 0.99
N ALA A 63 -11.03 -16.79 0.05
CA ALA A 63 -10.09 -17.39 -0.88
C ALA A 63 -10.64 -17.26 -2.30
N PHE A 64 -9.75 -17.14 -3.28
CA PHE A 64 -10.07 -16.98 -4.69
C PHE A 64 -9.23 -17.97 -5.49
N ASP A 65 -9.80 -18.53 -6.55
CA ASP A 65 -9.10 -19.47 -7.43
C ASP A 65 -8.03 -18.77 -8.28
N THR A 66 -8.23 -17.48 -8.59
CA THR A 66 -7.28 -16.68 -9.36
C THR A 66 -7.09 -15.28 -8.78
N MET A 67 -5.96 -14.66 -9.13
CA MET A 67 -5.69 -13.26 -8.81
C MET A 67 -6.65 -12.29 -9.50
N GLU A 68 -7.22 -12.66 -10.65
CA GLU A 68 -8.19 -11.83 -11.35
C GLU A 68 -9.53 -11.80 -10.62
N ASP A 69 -9.97 -12.95 -10.10
CA ASP A 69 -11.18 -13.04 -9.27
C ASP A 69 -11.04 -12.24 -7.98
N TYR A 70 -9.88 -12.29 -7.34
CA TYR A 70 -9.55 -11.44 -6.20
C TYR A 70 -9.66 -9.95 -6.53
N ARG A 71 -9.01 -9.49 -7.61
CA ARG A 71 -9.03 -8.05 -7.98
C ARG A 71 -10.42 -7.56 -8.34
N ARG A 72 -11.16 -8.34 -9.14
CA ARG A 72 -12.55 -8.02 -9.49
C ARG A 72 -13.43 -7.93 -8.25
N TRP A 73 -13.25 -8.84 -7.29
CA TRP A 73 -13.98 -8.78 -6.02
C TRP A 73 -13.62 -7.53 -5.21
N CYS A 74 -12.33 -7.18 -5.11
CA CYS A 74 -11.88 -5.96 -4.43
C CYS A 74 -12.52 -4.70 -5.01
N GLU A 75 -12.55 -4.56 -6.34
CA GLU A 75 -13.16 -3.41 -7.03
C GLU A 75 -14.67 -3.28 -6.80
N GLN A 76 -15.37 -4.40 -6.61
CA GLN A 76 -16.83 -4.41 -6.47
C GLN A 76 -17.30 -4.27 -5.02
N ASN A 77 -16.50 -4.69 -4.06
CA ASN A 77 -16.94 -4.87 -2.68
C ASN A 77 -16.19 -4.01 -1.67
N LEU A 78 -14.94 -3.59 -1.96
CA LEU A 78 -14.15 -2.82 -1.01
C LEU A 78 -14.29 -1.31 -1.26
N PRO A 79 -14.41 -0.51 -0.20
CA PRO A 79 -14.30 0.94 -0.32
C PRO A 79 -12.97 1.40 -0.93
N ASP A 80 -13.03 2.42 -1.80
CA ASP A 80 -11.86 2.96 -2.51
C ASP A 80 -10.72 3.38 -1.58
N TRP A 81 -11.04 3.94 -0.42
CA TRP A 81 -10.06 4.41 0.56
C TRP A 81 -9.19 3.30 1.16
N LEU A 82 -9.57 2.03 1.01
CA LEU A 82 -8.73 0.90 1.41
C LEU A 82 -7.59 0.62 0.41
N GLY A 83 -7.67 1.13 -0.82
CA GLY A 83 -6.57 1.04 -1.80
C GLY A 83 -6.35 -0.33 -2.42
N TYR A 84 -7.34 -1.22 -2.40
CA TYR A 84 -7.26 -2.55 -3.05
C TYR A 84 -7.75 -2.56 -4.51
N ALA A 85 -8.45 -1.51 -4.94
CA ALA A 85 -8.83 -1.33 -6.34
C ALA A 85 -7.60 -1.05 -7.22
N ARG A 86 -7.69 -1.32 -8.53
CA ARG A 86 -6.61 -0.98 -9.47
C ARG A 86 -6.47 0.54 -9.59
N VAL A 87 -5.23 1.01 -9.69
CA VAL A 87 -4.83 2.40 -10.00
C VAL A 87 -4.45 2.49 -11.47
#